data_AF-A0A7C4YHE3-F1
#
_entry.id   AF-A0A7C4YHE3-F1
#
_cell.length_a   1.000
_cell.length_b   1.000
_cell.length_c   1.000
_cell.angle_alpha   90.00
_cell.angle_beta   90.00
_cell.angle_gamma   90.00
#
_symmetry.space_group_name_H-M   'P 1'
#
loop_
_entity.id
_entity.type
_entity.pdbx_description
1 polymer ?
#
loop_
_entity_poly.entity_id
_entity_poly.type
_entity_poly.pdbx_seq_one_letter_code
_entity_poly.pdbx_strand_id
1 'polypeptide(L)'
;MSYGLLVADVRRNVFEERNFDLLGFCSLLGVDPYILLPEGDYAINPSHFKKIIKVGLQEEEFLNPLNMAHVVERAIQEFGNPYAVILSSSSSGMEIAPYVAGYFKVPIITDVSNYDG
;
A
#
# COMPACT_ATOMS: atom_id res chain seq x y z
N MET A 1 4.13 -18.38 0.23
CA MET A 1 4.18 -17.50 -0.95
C MET A 1 4.36 -16.08 -0.43
N SER A 2 5.13 -15.26 -1.12
CA SER A 2 5.39 -13.88 -0.71
C SER A 2 4.22 -12.96 -1.10
N TYR A 3 4.08 -11.82 -0.44
CA TYR A 3 3.01 -10.86 -0.71
C TYR A 3 3.54 -9.44 -0.88
N GLY A 4 2.85 -8.63 -1.67
CA GLY A 4 3.06 -7.19 -1.76
C GLY A 4 2.07 -6.48 -0.85
N LEU A 5 2.56 -5.55 -0.02
CA LEU A 5 1.72 -4.74 0.85
C LEU A 5 1.39 -3.42 0.14
N LEU A 6 0.18 -3.31 -0.37
CA LEU A 6 -0.33 -2.15 -1.07
C LEU A 6 -0.88 -1.13 -0.07
N VAL A 7 -0.50 0.14 -0.18
CA VAL A 7 -1.14 1.24 0.54
C VAL A 7 -2.16 1.87 -0.39
N ALA A 8 -3.45 1.79 -0.05
CA ALA A 8 -4.50 2.36 -0.89
C ALA A 8 -4.36 3.89 -1.00
N ASP A 9 -4.48 4.43 -2.21
CA ASP A 9 -4.76 5.85 -2.40
C ASP A 9 -6.27 6.07 -2.39
N VAL A 10 -6.75 6.84 -1.44
CA VAL A 10 -8.17 7.12 -1.25
C VAL A 10 -8.38 8.61 -1.09
N ARG A 11 -9.49 9.11 -1.63
CA ARG A 11 -9.82 10.53 -1.51
C ARG A 11 -11.32 10.74 -1.45
N ARG A 12 -11.81 11.45 -0.45
CA ARG A 12 -13.24 11.77 -0.26
C ARG A 12 -14.11 10.52 -0.35
N ASN A 13 -13.71 9.45 0.33
CA ASN A 13 -14.39 8.15 0.30
C ASN A 13 -14.44 7.48 -1.10
N VAL A 14 -13.51 7.83 -1.99
CA VAL A 14 -13.33 7.19 -3.30
C VAL A 14 -12.05 6.37 -3.29
N PHE A 15 -12.14 5.15 -3.83
CA PHE A 15 -10.98 4.33 -4.14
C PHE A 15 -10.42 4.76 -5.49
N GLU A 16 -9.23 5.36 -5.49
CA GLU A 16 -8.65 5.95 -6.70
C GLU A 16 -8.26 4.87 -7.72
N GLU A 17 -8.38 5.17 -9.01
CA GLU A 17 -8.09 4.24 -10.12
C GLU A 17 -6.63 3.76 -10.10
N ARG A 18 -5.69 4.62 -9.71
CA ARG A 18 -4.26 4.28 -9.61
C ARG A 18 -3.94 3.12 -8.66
N ASN A 19 -4.87 2.72 -7.80
CA ASN A 19 -4.71 1.49 -7.01
C ASN A 19 -4.69 0.23 -7.88
N PHE A 20 -5.29 0.26 -9.07
CA PHE A 20 -5.20 -0.84 -10.04
C PHE A 20 -3.78 -0.98 -10.61
N ASP A 21 -3.00 0.11 -10.67
CA ASP A 21 -1.59 0.03 -11.06
C ASP A 21 -0.79 -0.75 -10.01
N LEU A 22 -1.11 -0.58 -8.72
CA LEU A 22 -0.48 -1.32 -7.62
C LEU A 22 -0.75 -2.83 -7.72
N LEU A 23 -1.98 -3.20 -8.10
CA LEU A 23 -2.34 -4.59 -8.39
C LEU A 23 -1.55 -5.14 -9.59
N GLY A 24 -1.40 -4.33 -10.64
CA GLY A 24 -0.55 -4.65 -11.80
C GLY A 24 0.88 -4.94 -11.39
N PHE A 25 1.46 -4.13 -10.49
CA PHE A 25 2.80 -4.37 -9.95
C PHE A 25 2.91 -5.68 -9.17
N CYS A 26 1.93 -6.01 -8.31
CA CYS A 26 1.90 -7.32 -7.63
C CYS A 26 1.92 -8.49 -8.62
N SER A 27 1.15 -8.37 -9.71
CA SER A 27 1.11 -9.39 -10.78
C SER A 27 2.47 -9.55 -11.46
N LEU A 28 3.13 -8.44 -11.83
CA LEU A 28 4.46 -8.45 -12.44
C LEU A 28 5.53 -9.06 -11.52
N LEU A 29 5.44 -8.78 -10.22
CA LEU A 29 6.35 -9.31 -9.21
C LEU A 29 6.03 -10.76 -8.79
N GLY A 30 4.90 -11.32 -9.25
CA GLY A 30 4.46 -12.67 -8.89
C GLY A 30 4.14 -12.82 -7.39
N VAL A 31 3.64 -11.76 -6.75
CA VAL A 31 3.31 -11.75 -5.31
C VAL A 31 1.82 -11.53 -5.06
N ASP A 32 1.31 -12.08 -3.96
CA ASP A 32 -0.10 -11.91 -3.58
C ASP A 32 -0.38 -10.45 -3.15
N PRO A 33 -1.46 -9.80 -3.63
CA PRO A 33 -1.78 -8.42 -3.26
C PRO A 33 -2.53 -8.34 -1.92
N TYR A 34 -1.89 -7.74 -0.91
CA TYR A 34 -2.50 -7.42 0.37
C TYR A 34 -2.65 -5.91 0.46
N ILE A 35 -3.87 -5.39 0.61
CA ILE A 35 -4.10 -3.94 0.61
C ILE A 35 -4.49 -3.41 1.99
N LEU A 36 -3.81 -2.35 2.42
CA LEU A 36 -4.19 -1.53 3.57
C LEU A 36 -5.24 -0.51 3.14
N LEU A 37 -6.35 -0.46 3.87
CA LEU A 37 -7.47 0.42 3.57
C LEU A 37 -7.94 1.11 4.88
N PRO A 38 -8.20 2.43 4.86
CA PRO A 38 -8.80 3.10 6.01
C PRO A 38 -10.27 2.72 6.20
N GLU A 39 -10.87 3.25 7.26
CA GLU A 39 -12.32 3.19 7.45
C GLU A 39 -13.04 3.97 6.35
N GLY A 40 -14.15 3.42 5.88
CA GLY A 40 -14.95 3.99 4.80
C GLY A 40 -15.67 2.92 3.99
N ASP A 41 -16.65 3.37 3.21
CA ASP A 41 -17.43 2.54 2.30
C ASP A 41 -16.91 2.75 0.88
N TYR A 42 -15.78 2.11 0.61
CA TYR A 42 -15.11 2.15 -0.68
C TYR A 42 -15.69 1.10 -1.63
N ALA A 43 -16.01 1.51 -2.86
CA ALA A 43 -16.44 0.61 -3.91
C ALA A 43 -15.25 -0.17 -4.48
N ILE A 44 -14.87 -1.25 -3.79
CA ILE A 44 -13.78 -2.16 -4.20
C ILE A 44 -14.34 -3.51 -4.61
N ASN A 45 -13.69 -4.18 -5.56
CA ASN A 45 -13.96 -5.58 -5.85
C ASN A 45 -13.01 -6.48 -5.01
N PRO A 46 -13.51 -7.20 -3.99
CA PRO A 46 -12.66 -8.00 -3.12
C PRO A 46 -11.91 -9.12 -3.84
N SER A 47 -12.40 -9.60 -4.99
CA SER A 47 -11.75 -10.68 -5.74
C SER A 47 -10.41 -10.28 -6.36
N HIS A 48 -10.10 -8.99 -6.42
CA HIS A 48 -8.81 -8.50 -6.93
C HIS A 48 -7.69 -8.61 -5.89
N PHE A 49 -8.03 -8.75 -4.60
CA PHE A 49 -7.08 -8.76 -3.51
C PHE A 49 -7.05 -10.13 -2.85
N LYS A 50 -5.85 -10.61 -2.49
CA LYS A 50 -5.73 -11.79 -1.65
C LYS A 50 -6.19 -11.49 -0.23
N LYS A 51 -5.94 -10.27 0.23
CA LYS A 51 -6.35 -9.79 1.55
C LYS A 51 -6.62 -8.28 1.52
N ILE A 52 -7.69 -7.86 2.19
CA ILE A 52 -8.01 -6.46 2.49
C ILE A 52 -7.89 -6.28 3.99
N ILE A 53 -7.04 -5.35 4.40
CA ILE A 53 -6.70 -5.06 5.80
C ILE A 53 -7.27 -3.69 6.14
N LYS A 54 -8.37 -3.66 6.90
CA LYS A 54 -8.95 -2.40 7.39
C LYS A 54 -8.19 -1.93 8.63
N VAL A 55 -7.70 -0.68 8.63
CA VAL A 55 -6.72 -0.22 9.63
C VAL A 55 -7.30 0.58 10.80
N GLY A 56 -8.61 0.80 10.84
CA GLY A 56 -9.27 1.53 11.94
C GLY A 56 -8.89 3.00 12.05
N LEU A 57 -8.45 3.62 10.94
CA LEU A 57 -8.10 5.03 10.82
C LEU A 57 -9.01 5.71 9.81
N GLN A 58 -9.31 6.99 10.03
CA GLN A 58 -9.97 7.82 9.03
C GLN A 58 -9.00 8.19 7.89
N GLU A 59 -9.54 8.63 6.75
CA GLU A 59 -8.77 8.92 5.52
C GLU A 59 -7.57 9.84 5.77
N GLU A 60 -7.77 10.96 6.47
CA GLU A 60 -6.71 11.94 6.75
C GLU A 60 -5.61 11.39 7.66
N GLU A 61 -5.98 10.57 8.65
CA GLU A 61 -5.04 9.95 9.57
C GLU A 61 -4.25 8.83 8.88
N PHE A 62 -4.89 8.11 7.98
CA PHE A 62 -4.28 7.05 7.20
C PHE A 62 -3.24 7.58 6.21
N LEU A 63 -3.54 8.70 5.54
CA LEU A 63 -2.62 9.33 4.60
C LEU A 63 -1.50 10.13 5.28
N ASN A 64 -1.44 10.13 6.62
CA ASN A 64 -0.36 10.75 7.35
C ASN A 64 0.90 9.84 7.38
N PRO A 65 2.09 10.33 6.97
CA PRO A 65 3.32 9.53 6.94
C PRO A 65 3.72 8.91 8.29
N LEU A 66 3.53 9.65 9.40
CA LEU A 66 3.89 9.16 10.74
C LEU A 66 3.04 7.95 11.13
N ASN A 67 1.74 8.03 10.90
CA ASN A 67 0.79 6.96 11.19
C ASN A 67 1.03 5.76 10.28
N MET A 68 1.31 6.00 9.00
CA MET A 68 1.49 4.93 8.02
C MET A 68 2.65 4.01 8.38
N ALA A 69 3.76 4.52 8.89
CA ALA A 69 4.88 3.68 9.34
C ALA A 69 4.42 2.67 10.42
N HIS A 70 3.60 3.11 11.37
CA HIS A 70 3.04 2.23 12.41
C HIS A 70 1.98 1.26 11.86
N VAL A 71 1.19 1.68 10.88
CA VAL A 71 0.23 0.80 10.20
C VAL A 71 0.97 -0.32 9.46
N VAL A 72 2.01 0.03 8.71
CA VAL A 72 2.89 -0.94 8.03
C VAL A 72 3.56 -1.86 9.04
N GLU A 73 4.06 -1.33 10.16
CA GLU A 73 4.68 -2.12 11.23
C GLU A 73 3.70 -3.17 11.79
N ARG A 74 2.47 -2.77 12.08
CA ARG A 74 1.43 -3.70 12.56
C ARG A 74 1.10 -4.77 11.52
N ALA A 75 1.00 -4.39 10.25
CA ALA A 75 0.77 -5.35 9.17
C ALA A 75 1.93 -6.35 9.05
N ILE A 76 3.17 -5.89 9.23
CA ILE A 76 4.36 -6.76 9.23
C ILE A 76 4.36 -7.71 10.43
N GLN A 77 3.98 -7.23 11.61
CA GLN A 77 3.89 -8.07 12.81
C GLN A 77 2.83 -9.17 12.66
N GLU A 78 1.71 -8.89 12.00
CA GLU A 78 0.63 -9.86 11.82
C GLU A 78 0.86 -10.82 10.66
N PHE A 79 1.43 -10.35 9.53
CA PHE A 79 1.51 -11.12 8.28
C PHE A 79 2.94 -11.50 7.86
N GLY A 80 3.95 -11.08 8.62
CA GLY A 80 5.36 -11.26 8.30
C GLY A 80 5.92 -10.13 7.44
N ASN A 81 7.16 -10.26 6.96
CA ASN A 81 7.72 -9.24 6.07
C ASN A 81 7.12 -9.36 4.66
N PRO A 82 6.57 -8.29 4.06
CA PRO A 82 6.19 -8.30 2.66
C PRO A 82 7.44 -8.35 1.77
N TYR A 83 7.25 -8.77 0.52
CA TYR A 83 8.25 -8.60 -0.53
C TYR A 83 8.60 -7.12 -0.73
N ALA A 84 7.57 -6.28 -0.80
CA ALA A 84 7.67 -4.83 -0.93
C ALA A 84 6.43 -4.16 -0.34
N VAL A 85 6.61 -2.92 0.13
CA VAL A 85 5.51 -1.99 0.38
C VAL A 85 5.36 -1.14 -0.88
N ILE A 86 4.18 -1.13 -1.48
CA ILE A 86 3.93 -0.53 -2.79
C ILE A 86 2.92 0.60 -2.61
N LEU A 87 3.30 1.79 -3.05
CA LEU A 87 2.50 3.01 -3.01
C LEU A 87 2.41 3.60 -4.41
N SER A 88 1.32 4.29 -4.72
CA SER A 88 1.21 5.03 -5.98
C SER A 88 2.14 6.23 -5.99
N SER A 89 2.53 6.70 -7.18
CA SER A 89 3.29 7.95 -7.38
C SER A 89 2.45 9.23 -7.18
N SER A 90 1.50 9.19 -6.25
CA SER A 90 0.64 10.31 -5.88
C SER A 90 1.32 11.25 -4.90
N SER A 91 0.72 12.41 -4.62
CA SER A 91 1.26 13.33 -3.60
C SER A 91 1.41 12.65 -2.24
N SER A 92 0.39 11.92 -1.79
CA SER A 92 0.44 11.16 -0.54
C SER A 92 1.47 10.04 -0.60
N GLY A 93 1.51 9.25 -1.69
CA GLY A 93 2.48 8.18 -1.84
C GLY A 93 3.93 8.67 -1.86
N MET A 94 4.22 9.78 -2.54
CA MET A 94 5.54 10.41 -2.59
C MET A 94 5.99 11.00 -1.24
N GLU A 95 5.06 11.37 -0.37
CA GLU A 95 5.36 11.83 0.99
C GLU A 95 5.55 10.65 1.98
N ILE A 96 4.68 9.64 1.88
CA ILE A 96 4.66 8.49 2.78
C ILE A 96 5.86 7.57 2.52
N ALA A 97 6.13 7.24 1.26
CA ALA A 97 7.13 6.25 0.89
C ALA A 97 8.54 6.52 1.48
N PRO A 98 9.12 7.74 1.37
CA PRO A 98 10.44 8.00 1.94
C PRO A 98 10.43 7.95 3.47
N TYR A 99 9.32 8.35 4.11
CA TYR A 99 9.20 8.27 5.57
C TYR A 99 9.19 6.81 6.05
N VAL A 100 8.35 5.97 5.42
CA VAL A 100 8.28 4.53 5.70
C VAL A 100 9.63 3.87 5.43
N ALA A 101 10.26 4.14 4.29
CA ALA A 101 11.57 3.59 3.95
C ALA A 101 12.65 3.97 4.98
N GLY A 102 12.67 5.23 5.42
CA GLY A 102 13.56 5.71 6.48
C GLY A 102 13.31 5.04 7.83
N TYR A 103 12.03 4.88 8.22
CA TYR A 103 11.63 4.22 9.46
C TYR A 103 12.12 2.76 9.53
N PHE A 104 11.94 2.01 8.44
CA PHE A 104 12.35 0.61 8.34
C PHE A 104 13.81 0.39 7.91
N LYS A 105 14.54 1.47 7.60
CA LYS A 105 15.93 1.44 7.08
C LYS A 105 16.08 0.58 5.82
N VAL A 106 15.13 0.71 4.91
CA VAL A 106 15.09 -0.01 3.63
C VAL A 106 15.27 0.97 2.46
N PRO A 107 15.76 0.51 1.29
CA PRO A 107 15.79 1.36 0.11
C PRO A 107 14.38 1.70 -0.36
N ILE A 108 14.27 2.85 -1.03
CA ILE A 108 13.08 3.25 -1.79
C ILE A 108 13.42 3.21 -3.29
N ILE A 109 12.50 2.70 -4.09
CA ILE A 109 12.54 2.76 -5.55
C ILE A 109 11.36 3.62 -5.98
N THR A 110 11.63 4.72 -6.69
CA THR A 110 10.63 5.72 -7.06
C THR A 110 10.43 5.75 -8.57
N ASP A 111 9.24 6.17 -9.00
CA ASP A 111 8.90 6.41 -10.42
C ASP A 111 9.20 5.19 -11.33
N VAL A 112 8.81 4.01 -10.84
CA VAL A 112 8.97 2.76 -11.58
C VAL A 112 7.99 2.77 -12.75
N SER A 113 8.53 2.84 -13.96
CA SER A 113 7.76 2.81 -15.20
C SER A 113 7.82 1.47 -15.93
N ASN A 114 8.75 0.60 -15.55
CA ASN A 114 8.89 -0.73 -16.13
C ASN A 114 9.50 -1.72 -15.13
N TYR A 115 9.20 -3.00 -15.30
CA TYR A 115 9.79 -4.11 -14.56
C TYR A 115 10.33 -5.12 -15.57
N ASP A 116 11.63 -5.39 -15.51
CA ASP A 116 12.29 -6.44 -16.28
C ASP A 116 12.57 -7.60 -15.32
N GLY A 117 12.00 -8.77 -15.62
CA GLY A 117 11.96 -9.94 -14.75
C GLY A 117 12.60 -11.16 -15.38
#